data_AF-A0A6G6PKD4-F1
#
_entry.id   AF-A0A6G6PKD4-F1
#
_cell.length_a   1.000
_cell.length_b   1.000
_cell.length_c   1.000
_cell.angle_alpha   90.00
_cell.angle_beta   90.00
_cell.angle_gamma   90.00
#
_symmetry.space_group_name_H-M   'P 1'
#
loop_
_entity.id
_entity.type
_entity.pdbx_description
1 polymer ?
#
loop_
_entity_poly.entity_id
_entity_poly.type
_entity_poly.pdbx_seq_one_letter_code
_entity_poly.pdbx_strand_id
1 'polypeptide(L)' 'MKEKIVKNLVSLTHGTNNDVKIAAINALGDYICSIEQEDAIDRLLALCEDYNKDIAVASIVSISKLAKFFHETQQNKTN' A
#
# COMPACT_ATOMS: atom_id res chain seq x y z
N MET A 1 -1.80 13.71 10.85
CA MET A 1 -2.23 12.37 11.34
C MET A 1 -2.15 11.32 10.24
N LYS A 2 -2.82 11.51 9.10
CA LYS A 2 -2.81 10.58 7.94
C LYS A 2 -1.40 10.18 7.49
N GLU A 3 -0.52 11.17 7.27
CA GLU A 3 0.89 10.94 6.91
C GLU A 3 1.64 10.08 7.94
N LYS A 4 1.44 10.34 9.25
CA LYS A 4 2.06 9.54 10.32
C LYS A 4 1.59 8.08 10.29
N ILE A 5 0.31 7.85 9.99
CA ILE A 5 -0.24 6.49 9.84
C ILE A 5 0.44 5.79 8.66
N VAL A 6 0.47 6.43 7.48
CA VAL A 6 1.09 5.85 6.28
C VAL A 6 2.57 5.57 6.51
N LYS A 7 3.34 6.53 7.03
CA LYS A 7 4.77 6.34 7.35
C LYS A 7 5.02 5.19 8.31
N ASN A 8 4.16 5.02 9.33
CA ASN A 8 4.28 3.90 10.25
C ASN A 8 4.00 2.57 9.55
N LEU A 9 2.97 2.49 8.71
CA LEU A 9 2.67 1.29 7.94
C LEU A 9 3.81 0.95 6.96
N VAL A 10 4.34 1.94 6.23
CA VAL A 10 5.52 1.78 5.37
C VAL A 10 6.70 1.22 6.18
N SER A 11 7.02 1.81 7.34
CA SER A 11 8.08 1.33 8.21
C SER A 11 7.88 -0.14 8.64
N LEU A 12 6.65 -0.57 8.93
CA LEU A 12 6.37 -1.95 9.32
C LEU A 12 6.61 -2.94 8.17
N THR A 13 6.49 -2.52 6.91
CA THR A 13 6.82 -3.39 5.76
C THR A 13 8.31 -3.70 5.62
N HIS A 14 9.19 -2.95 6.32
CA HIS A 14 10.64 -3.20 6.35
C HIS A 14 11.06 -4.13 7.50
N GLY A 15 10.14 -4.51 8.38
CA GLY A 15 10.42 -5.43 9.49
C GLY A 15 10.84 -6.83 9.01
N THR A 16 11.15 -7.73 9.93
CA THR A 16 11.55 -9.12 9.59
C THR A 16 10.39 -10.12 9.71
N ASN A 17 9.34 -9.79 10.47
CA ASN A 17 8.17 -10.64 10.63
C ASN A 17 7.24 -10.50 9.41
N ASN A 18 7.09 -11.58 8.65
CA ASN A 18 6.31 -11.58 7.40
C ASN A 18 4.81 -11.34 7.65
N ASP A 19 4.23 -11.83 8.75
CA ASP A 19 2.82 -11.58 9.08
C ASP A 19 2.57 -10.09 9.32
N VAL A 20 3.48 -9.43 10.04
CA VAL A 20 3.43 -7.98 10.27
C VAL A 20 3.59 -7.20 8.97
N LYS A 21 4.51 -7.60 8.09
CA LYS A 21 4.66 -6.98 6.77
C LYS A 21 3.37 -7.10 5.96
N ILE A 22 2.80 -8.31 5.87
CA ILE A 22 1.58 -8.59 5.11
C ILE A 22 0.42 -7.76 5.67
N ALA A 23 0.26 -7.68 6.99
CA ALA A 23 -0.76 -6.85 7.61
C ALA A 23 -0.59 -5.36 7.26
N ALA A 24 0.65 -4.85 7.30
CA ALA A 24 0.95 -3.47 6.94
C ALA A 24 0.71 -3.18 5.46
N ILE A 25 1.09 -4.10 4.57
CA ILE A 25 0.84 -4.03 3.13
C ILE A 25 -0.67 -3.95 2.86
N ASN A 26 -1.45 -4.87 3.42
CA ASN A 26 -2.90 -4.88 3.27
C ASN A 26 -3.53 -3.57 3.76
N ALA A 27 -3.10 -3.08 4.92
CA ALA A 27 -3.57 -1.82 5.48
C ALA A 27 -3.24 -0.61 4.59
N LEU A 28 -2.06 -0.58 3.96
CA LEU A 28 -1.72 0.45 2.97
C LEU A 28 -2.69 0.42 1.79
N GLY A 29 -3.03 -0.77 1.29
CA GLY A 29 -3.97 -0.96 0.18
C GLY A 29 -5.41 -0.56 0.48
N ASP A 30 -5.86 -0.75 1.72
CA ASP A 30 -7.22 -0.38 2.17
C ASP A 30 -7.34 1.10 2.56
N TYR A 31 -6.22 1.79 2.78
CA TYR A 31 -6.21 3.17 3.23
C TYR A 31 -6.02 4.14 2.06
N ILE A 32 -7.11 4.81 1.64
CA ILE A 32 -7.10 5.71 0.48
C ILE A 32 -6.01 6.79 0.52
N CYS A 33 -5.65 7.30 1.71
CA CYS A 33 -4.61 8.33 1.83
C CYS A 33 -3.21 7.84 1.46
N SER A 34 -2.99 6.53 1.31
CA SER A 34 -1.74 5.97 0.80
C SER A 34 -1.44 6.44 -0.64
N ILE A 35 -2.46 6.80 -1.44
CA ILE A 35 -2.25 7.28 -2.82
C ILE A 35 -1.55 8.65 -2.88
N GLU A 36 -1.59 9.41 -1.79
CA GLU A 36 -0.98 10.75 -1.70
C GLU A 36 0.49 10.69 -1.26
N GLN A 37 1.03 9.49 -1.01
CA GLN A 37 2.34 9.27 -0.42
C GLN A 37 3.18 8.38 -1.34
N GLU A 38 4.11 8.99 -2.05
CA GLU A 38 4.97 8.33 -3.05
C GLU A 38 5.79 7.18 -2.45
N ASP A 39 6.28 7.36 -1.21
CA ASP A 39 7.04 6.34 -0.47
C ASP A 39 6.24 5.05 -0.24
N ALA A 40 4.94 5.15 -0.01
CA ALA A 40 4.05 4.01 0.14
C ALA A 40 3.86 3.26 -1.19
N ILE A 41 3.70 3.99 -2.29
CA ILE A 41 3.53 3.40 -3.62
C ILE A 41 4.82 2.71 -4.07
N ASP A 42 5.97 3.37 -3.95
CA ASP A 42 7.27 2.81 -4.28
C ASP A 42 7.58 1.56 -3.46
N ARG A 43 7.25 1.60 -2.16
CA ARG A 43 7.45 0.44 -1.29
C ARG A 43 6.59 -0.74 -1.73
N LEU A 44 5.32 -0.51 -2.05
CA LEU A 44 4.44 -1.57 -2.55
C LEU A 44 4.96 -2.12 -3.89
N LEU A 45 5.39 -1.26 -4.82
CA LEU A 45 5.95 -1.70 -6.11
C LEU A 45 7.18 -2.58 -5.91
N ALA A 46 8.12 -2.17 -5.05
CA ALA A 46 9.30 -2.99 -4.73
C ALA A 46 8.94 -4.36 -4.14
N LEU A 47 7.89 -4.41 -3.29
CA LEU A 47 7.46 -5.67 -2.66
C LEU A 47 6.75 -6.63 -3.62
N CYS A 48 6.30 -6.18 -4.79
CA CYS A 48 5.78 -7.08 -5.83
C CYS A 48 6.84 -8.08 -6.34
N GLU A 49 8.12 -7.75 -6.17
CA GLU A 49 9.26 -8.60 -6.56
C GLU A 49 9.87 -9.36 -5.38
N ASP A 50 9.23 -9.33 -4.20
CA ASP A 50 9.74 -10.04 -3.02
C ASP A 50 9.75 -11.56 -3.26
N TYR A 51 10.83 -12.22 -2.83
CA TYR A 51 10.98 -13.68 -2.97
C TYR A 51 9.91 -14.45 -2.19
N ASN A 52 9.41 -13.88 -1.09
CA ASN A 52 8.28 -14.45 -0.39
C ASN A 52 6.99 -14.18 -1.18
N LYS A 53 6.44 -15.25 -1.75
CA LYS A 53 5.19 -15.24 -2.52
C LYS A 53 4.05 -14.50 -1.81
N ASP A 54 3.86 -14.69 -0.52
CA ASP A 54 2.71 -14.12 0.20
C ASP A 54 2.86 -12.60 0.35
N ILE A 55 4.10 -12.10 0.50
CA ILE A 55 4.41 -10.67 0.48
C ILE A 55 4.14 -10.09 -0.90
N ALA A 56 4.66 -10.73 -1.95
CA ALA A 56 4.47 -10.29 -3.33
C ALA A 56 2.97 -10.22 -3.69
N VAL A 57 2.21 -11.27 -3.37
CA VAL A 57 0.77 -11.33 -3.59
C VAL A 57 0.04 -10.23 -2.81
N ALA A 58 0.33 -10.04 -1.52
CA ALA A 58 -0.28 -8.98 -0.72
C ALA A 58 -0.03 -7.59 -1.34
N SER A 59 1.18 -7.36 -1.86
CA SER A 59 1.54 -6.08 -2.46
C SER A 59 0.78 -5.82 -3.77
N ILE A 60 0.72 -6.82 -4.65
CA ILE A 60 -0.06 -6.75 -5.91
C ILE A 60 -1.53 -6.46 -5.62
N VAL A 61 -2.12 -7.16 -4.63
CA VAL A 61 -3.51 -6.92 -4.21
C VAL A 61 -3.70 -5.50 -3.69
N SER A 62 -2.76 -5.01 -2.89
CA SER A 62 -2.82 -3.66 -2.31
C SER A 62 -2.75 -2.57 -3.38
N ILE A 63 -1.85 -2.70 -4.36
CA ILE A 63 -1.79 -1.79 -5.51
C ILE A 63 -3.10 -1.83 -6.31
N SER A 64 -3.68 -3.02 -6.53
CA SER A 64 -4.96 -3.15 -7.22
C SER A 64 -6.09 -2.41 -6.51
N LYS A 65 -6.12 -2.41 -5.17
CA LYS A 65 -7.08 -1.64 -4.38
C LYS A 65 -6.86 -0.14 -4.54
N LEU A 66 -5.61 0.32 -4.41
CA LEU A 66 -5.28 1.74 -4.58
C LEU A 66 -5.59 2.26 -5.99
N ALA A 67 -5.37 1.45 -7.02
CA ALA A 67 -5.75 1.77 -8.41
C ALA A 67 -7.25 2.12 -8.54
N LYS A 68 -8.13 1.41 -7.83
CA LYS A 68 -9.57 1.71 -7.82
C LYS A 68 -9.86 3.08 -7.23
N PHE A 69 -9.18 3.45 -6.16
CA PHE A 69 -9.31 4.79 -5.58
C PHE A 69 -8.82 5.89 -6.52
N PHE A 70 -7.77 5.66 -7.31
CA PHE A 70 -7.37 6.61 -8.35
C PHE A 70 -8.49 6.84 -9.37
N HIS A 71 -9.21 5.79 -9.80
CA HIS A 71 -10.33 5.95 -10.71
C HIS A 71 -11.51 6.71 -10.08
N GLU A 72 -11.86 6.38 -8.83
CA GLU A 72 -12.98 7.01 -8.10
C GLU A 72 -12.71 8.50 -7.80
N THR A 73 -11.49 8.84 -7.40
CA THR A 73 -11.11 10.24 -7.11
C THR A 73 -11.09 11.14 -8.34
N GLN A 74 -10.90 10.57 -9.55
CA GLN A 74 -10.97 11.34 -10.80
C GLN A 74 -12.42 11.54 -11.27
N GLN A 75 -13.30 10.53 -11.12
CA GLN A 75 -14.72 10.67 -11.47
C GLN A 75 -15.44 11.71 -10.61
N ASN A 76 -15.13 11.77 -9.31
CA ASN A 76 -15.71 12.74 -8.38
C ASN A 76 -15.26 14.19 -8.63
N LYS A 77 -14.24 14.44 -9.45
CA LYS A 77 -13.79 15.80 -9.82
C LYS A 77 -14.45 16.35 -11.08
N THR A 78 -15.15 15.51 -11.84
CA THR A 78 -15.81 15.84 -13.12
C THR A 78 -17.33 16.07 -13.02
N ASN A 79 -17.91 15.99 -11.82
CA ASN A 79 -19.32 16.31 -11.53
C ASN A 79 -19.40 17.56 -10.64
#